data_AF-A0A8J6VPR9-F1
#
_entry.id   AF-A0A8J6VPR9-F1
#
_cell.length_a   1.000
_cell.length_b   1.000
_cell.length_c   1.000
_cell.angle_alpha   90.00
_cell.angle_beta   90.00
_cell.angle_gamma   90.00
#
_symmetry.space_group_name_H-M   'P 1'
#
loop_
_entity.id
_entity.type
_entity.pdbx_description
1 polymer ?
#
loop_
_entity_poly.entity_id
_entity_poly.type
_entity_poly.pdbx_seq_one_letter_code
_entity_poly.pdbx_strand_id
1 'polypeptide(L)'
;MTMGKRTQAAELEVRLLREGIIESRHHVHAVVCDDRGRVLSVAGNSETAAFVRSALKPFQALAVTTTGTMERYNLSDRDLAIICSSHKGTIEQVRQVFNILWRADIDPSMLQCPIPEGKHSPLQYNCSGKHAGMLAVCQQRSWSFNSYLQRNHPVQRLILGKVAELLRMPAEEFISAHDDCGAPTYFMQLGQMATLYALLASRDNLDMERIVRAMTHHPTMVAGDGEFDTELMRLSEGELVSKSGSEGIQCIARLGEGLGLAIKVLDGAKRAKYAVAIHILKQMGWISPTIAETLSETYMTQGNFKRLDVVGELSLL
;
A
#
# COMPACT_ATOMS: atom_id res chain seq x y z
N MET A 1 -7.55 -15.99 33.86
CA MET A 1 -7.36 -14.53 33.80
C MET A 1 -6.90 -14.20 32.39
N THR A 2 -7.79 -13.66 31.56
CA THR A 2 -7.44 -13.22 30.21
C THR A 2 -6.53 -12.01 30.38
N MET A 3 -5.23 -12.17 30.14
CA MET A 3 -4.35 -11.00 30.01
C MET A 3 -4.94 -10.14 28.91
N GLY A 4 -5.46 -8.95 29.27
CA GLY A 4 -5.99 -8.02 28.29
C GLY A 4 -4.91 -7.77 27.24
N LYS A 5 -5.22 -7.96 25.96
CA LYS A 5 -4.32 -7.57 24.87
C LYS A 5 -4.06 -6.09 25.05
N ARG A 6 -2.82 -5.72 25.36
CA ARG A 6 -2.43 -4.32 25.47
C ARG A 6 -2.42 -3.78 24.04
N THR A 7 -3.43 -2.99 23.67
CA THR A 7 -3.60 -2.49 22.29
C THR A 7 -3.10 -1.07 22.12
N GLN A 8 -2.59 -0.45 23.19
CA GLN A 8 -2.29 0.97 23.28
C GLN A 8 -0.94 1.27 23.94
N ALA A 9 -0.27 2.32 23.46
CA ALA A 9 0.91 2.95 24.03
C ALA A 9 0.88 4.46 23.74
N ALA A 10 1.93 5.20 24.15
CA ALA A 10 2.10 6.58 23.74
C ALA A 10 2.16 6.69 22.20
N GLU A 11 1.49 7.68 21.63
CA GLU A 11 1.54 7.95 20.20
C GLU A 11 2.85 8.65 19.79
N LEU A 12 3.15 8.62 18.49
CA LEU A 12 4.26 9.36 17.92
C LEU A 12 3.79 10.77 17.54
N GLU A 13 4.68 11.75 17.68
CA GLU A 13 4.47 13.12 17.22
C GLU A 13 5.52 13.48 16.18
N VAL A 14 5.11 13.99 15.01
CA VAL A 14 6.02 14.62 14.05
C VAL A 14 5.89 16.13 14.13
N ARG A 15 7.00 16.81 14.37
CA ARG A 15 7.11 18.26 14.41
C ARG A 15 7.71 18.76 13.10
N LEU A 16 6.97 19.58 12.36
CA LEU A 16 7.59 20.42 11.34
C LEU A 16 8.23 21.61 12.03
N LEU A 17 9.54 21.75 11.85
CA LEU A 17 10.30 22.88 12.33
C LEU A 17 10.62 23.83 11.17
N ARG A 18 10.59 25.13 11.44
CA ARG A 18 11.19 26.18 10.61
C ARG A 18 12.24 26.90 11.41
N GLU A 19 13.49 26.87 10.97
CA GLU A 19 14.62 27.47 11.71
C GLU A 19 14.66 26.99 13.18
N GLY A 20 14.30 25.72 13.43
CA GLY A 20 14.23 25.12 14.77
C GLY A 20 12.95 25.39 15.56
N ILE A 21 12.04 26.23 15.08
CA ILE A 21 10.77 26.58 15.75
C ILE A 21 9.64 25.69 15.23
N ILE A 22 8.82 25.15 16.13
CA ILE A 22 7.68 24.28 15.76
C ILE A 22 6.62 25.09 14.99
N GLU A 23 6.43 24.76 13.72
CA GLU A 23 5.39 25.33 12.85
C GLU A 23 4.10 24.49 12.86
N SER A 24 4.22 23.16 12.88
CA SER A 24 3.05 22.27 12.99
C SER A 24 3.41 20.93 13.65
N ARG A 25 2.38 20.27 14.20
CA ARG A 25 2.47 18.96 14.85
C ARG A 25 1.53 17.98 14.18
N HIS A 26 1.98 16.75 14.00
CA HIS A 26 1.20 15.66 13.42
C HIS A 26 1.22 14.47 14.38
N HIS A 27 0.05 14.01 14.80
CA HIS A 27 -0.09 12.84 15.66
C HIS A 27 -0.16 11.56 14.81
N VAL A 28 0.57 10.52 15.22
CA VAL A 28 0.76 9.32 14.41
C VAL A 28 0.62 8.07 15.24
N HIS A 29 -0.19 7.14 14.75
CA HIS A 29 -0.30 5.79 15.26
C HIS A 29 0.45 4.83 14.34
N ALA A 30 1.13 3.84 14.92
CA ALA A 30 1.86 2.82 14.19
C ALA A 30 1.77 1.48 14.90
N VAL A 31 1.71 0.41 14.10
CA VAL A 31 1.51 -0.96 14.60
C VAL A 31 2.40 -1.90 13.83
N VAL A 32 3.10 -2.77 14.54
CA VAL A 32 3.84 -3.90 13.97
C VAL A 32 3.14 -5.20 14.35
N CYS A 33 2.84 -6.02 13.35
CA CYS A 33 2.27 -7.36 13.53
C CYS A 33 3.15 -8.43 12.91
N ASP A 34 2.98 -9.66 13.37
CA ASP A 34 3.47 -10.86 12.67
C ASP A 34 2.41 -11.48 11.74
N ASP A 35 2.83 -12.50 10.99
CA ASP A 35 2.02 -13.29 10.06
C ASP A 35 0.90 -14.12 10.74
N ARG A 36 0.87 -14.18 12.08
CA ARG A 36 -0.21 -14.79 12.87
C ARG A 36 -1.23 -13.77 13.34
N GLY A 37 -1.04 -12.49 13.03
CA GLY A 37 -1.90 -11.38 13.45
C GLY A 37 -1.70 -10.98 14.91
N ARG A 38 -0.57 -11.32 15.52
CA ARG A 38 -0.19 -10.83 16.85
C ARG A 38 0.41 -9.44 16.71
N VAL A 39 -0.08 -8.49 17.51
CA VAL A 39 0.54 -7.17 17.62
C VAL A 39 1.80 -7.31 18.49
N LEU A 40 2.96 -6.99 17.92
CA LEU A 40 4.26 -7.09 18.60
C LEU A 40 4.66 -5.77 19.25
N SER A 41 4.40 -4.67 18.53
CA SER A 41 4.74 -3.32 18.98
C SER A 41 3.68 -2.33 18.53
N VAL A 42 3.47 -1.29 19.34
CA VAL A 42 2.51 -0.22 19.05
C VAL A 42 3.04 1.14 19.47
N ALA A 43 2.70 2.17 18.72
CA ALA A 43 2.65 3.55 19.16
C ALA A 43 1.25 4.09 18.88
N GLY A 44 0.61 4.68 19.89
CA GLY A 44 -0.81 5.05 19.83
C GLY A 44 -1.71 3.84 20.02
N ASN A 45 -2.69 3.62 19.13
CA ASN A 45 -3.67 2.54 19.27
C ASN A 45 -3.72 1.63 18.03
N SER A 46 -3.57 0.32 18.25
CA SER A 46 -3.64 -0.71 17.20
C SER A 46 -5.02 -0.91 16.59
N GLU A 47 -6.07 -0.52 17.30
CA GLU A 47 -7.47 -0.59 16.87
C GLU A 47 -7.92 0.69 16.15
N THR A 48 -7.04 1.69 15.99
CA THR A 48 -7.36 2.86 15.17
C THR A 48 -7.71 2.43 13.77
N ALA A 49 -8.93 2.76 13.35
CA ALA A 49 -9.44 2.38 12.05
C ALA A 49 -9.38 3.54 11.06
N ALA A 50 -9.05 3.22 9.82
CA ALA A 50 -8.98 4.15 8.71
C ALA A 50 -9.30 3.42 7.41
N PHE A 51 -9.65 4.16 6.35
CA PHE A 51 -9.71 3.56 5.03
C PHE A 51 -8.31 3.16 4.58
N VAL A 52 -8.13 1.91 4.15
CA VAL A 52 -6.84 1.38 3.68
C VAL A 52 -6.36 2.05 2.38
N ARG A 53 -7.30 2.59 1.59
CA ARG A 53 -7.05 3.30 0.32
C ARG A 53 -6.11 2.47 -0.58
N SER A 54 -5.15 3.12 -1.22
CA SER A 54 -4.20 2.50 -2.15
C SER A 54 -3.22 1.50 -1.52
N ALA A 55 -3.12 1.40 -0.19
CA ALA A 55 -2.31 0.36 0.45
C ALA A 55 -2.88 -1.05 0.20
N LEU A 56 -4.15 -1.17 -0.20
CA LEU A 56 -4.76 -2.47 -0.48
C LEU A 56 -4.34 -3.09 -1.82
N LYS A 57 -3.74 -2.32 -2.74
CA LYS A 57 -3.51 -2.75 -4.13
C LYS A 57 -2.75 -4.07 -4.29
N PRO A 58 -1.71 -4.40 -3.49
CA PRO A 58 -1.07 -5.72 -3.55
C PRO A 58 -2.08 -6.85 -3.32
N PHE A 59 -3.01 -6.70 -2.38
CA PHE A 59 -4.04 -7.70 -2.09
C PHE A 59 -5.15 -7.71 -3.14
N GLN A 60 -5.44 -6.57 -3.78
CA GLN A 60 -6.34 -6.54 -4.95
C GLN A 60 -5.73 -7.31 -6.14
N ALA A 61 -4.40 -7.31 -6.28
CA ALA A 61 -3.69 -8.01 -7.34
C ALA A 61 -3.76 -9.53 -7.21
N LEU A 62 -4.10 -10.08 -6.02
CA LEU A 62 -4.36 -11.51 -5.83
C LEU A 62 -5.48 -12.01 -6.74
N ALA A 63 -6.45 -11.16 -7.11
CA ALA A 63 -7.47 -11.54 -8.07
C ALA A 63 -6.87 -11.89 -9.45
N VAL A 64 -5.74 -11.29 -9.83
CA VAL A 64 -5.06 -11.51 -11.11
C VAL A 64 -4.17 -12.76 -11.05
N THR A 65 -3.41 -12.92 -9.97
CA THR A 65 -2.47 -14.05 -9.84
C THR A 65 -3.20 -15.36 -9.56
N THR A 66 -4.22 -15.35 -8.70
CA THR A 66 -4.91 -16.58 -8.26
C THR A 66 -5.92 -17.14 -9.26
N THR A 67 -6.24 -16.39 -10.32
CA THR A 67 -7.25 -16.79 -11.31
C THR A 67 -6.67 -17.31 -12.62
N GLY A 68 -5.34 -17.31 -12.76
CA GLY A 68 -4.64 -17.66 -13.99
C GLY A 68 -4.67 -16.55 -15.05
N THR A 69 -5.06 -15.31 -14.69
CA THR A 69 -5.09 -14.17 -15.63
C THR A 69 -3.70 -13.83 -16.14
N MET A 70 -2.69 -13.96 -15.29
CA MET A 70 -1.30 -13.73 -15.68
C MET A 70 -0.90 -14.66 -16.84
N GLU A 71 -1.15 -15.96 -16.71
CA GLU A 71 -0.77 -16.97 -17.69
C GLU A 71 -1.63 -16.85 -18.95
N ARG A 72 -2.94 -16.65 -18.80
CA ARG A 72 -3.92 -16.51 -19.89
C ARG A 72 -3.50 -15.44 -20.90
N TYR A 73 -3.03 -14.29 -20.42
CA TYR A 73 -2.65 -13.14 -21.25
C TYR A 73 -1.14 -12.91 -21.30
N ASN A 74 -0.35 -13.89 -20.84
CA ASN A 74 1.11 -13.82 -20.80
C ASN A 74 1.66 -12.56 -20.10
N LEU A 75 0.98 -12.09 -19.05
CA LEU A 75 1.36 -10.89 -18.31
C LEU A 75 2.68 -11.11 -17.56
N SER A 76 3.50 -10.07 -17.52
CA SER A 76 4.83 -10.05 -16.91
C SER A 76 4.79 -9.54 -15.47
N ASP A 77 5.89 -9.72 -14.72
CA ASP A 77 6.04 -9.12 -13.39
C ASP A 77 5.96 -7.59 -13.43
N ARG A 78 6.35 -6.98 -14.56
CA ARG A 78 6.18 -5.54 -14.78
C ARG A 78 4.71 -5.12 -14.91
N ASP A 79 3.87 -5.97 -15.52
CA ASP A 79 2.41 -5.79 -15.57
C ASP A 79 1.81 -5.92 -14.15
N LEU A 80 2.28 -6.88 -13.37
CA LEU A 80 1.84 -7.05 -11.98
C LEU A 80 2.25 -5.87 -11.08
N ALA A 81 3.43 -5.30 -11.29
CA ALA A 81 3.90 -4.13 -10.56
C ALA A 81 3.02 -2.89 -10.85
N ILE A 82 2.62 -2.66 -12.11
CA ILE A 82 1.73 -1.56 -12.45
C ILE A 82 0.30 -1.80 -11.92
N ILE A 83 -0.17 -3.04 -11.82
CA ILE A 83 -1.44 -3.38 -11.15
C ILE A 83 -1.42 -2.97 -9.67
N CYS A 84 -0.27 -3.13 -9.01
CA CYS A 84 -0.09 -2.74 -7.60
C CYS A 84 0.14 -1.24 -7.38
N SER A 85 0.21 -0.44 -8.44
CA SER A 85 0.77 0.91 -8.40
C SER A 85 -0.17 2.00 -7.90
N SER A 86 0.41 3.07 -7.36
CA SER A 86 -0.16 4.43 -7.31
C SER A 86 0.65 5.34 -8.22
N HIS A 87 0.70 5.00 -9.51
CA HIS A 87 1.64 5.56 -10.47
C HIS A 87 1.43 7.06 -10.77
N LYS A 88 2.43 7.70 -11.37
CA LYS A 88 2.41 9.14 -11.73
C LYS A 88 1.78 9.43 -13.09
N GLY A 89 1.53 8.38 -13.88
CA GLY A 89 1.00 8.52 -15.23
C GLY A 89 2.07 9.00 -16.21
N THR A 90 3.33 8.60 -15.96
CA THR A 90 4.41 8.80 -16.93
C THR A 90 4.11 8.00 -18.20
N ILE A 91 4.72 8.38 -19.32
CA ILE A 91 4.53 7.68 -20.60
C ILE A 91 4.82 6.19 -20.46
N GLU A 92 5.86 5.84 -19.71
CA GLU A 92 6.25 4.44 -19.47
C GLU A 92 5.18 3.67 -18.69
N GLN A 93 4.66 4.25 -17.60
CA GLN A 93 3.60 3.64 -16.79
C GLN A 93 2.30 3.50 -17.59
N VAL A 94 1.91 4.54 -18.33
CA VAL A 94 0.74 4.54 -19.21
C VAL A 94 0.83 3.44 -20.27
N ARG A 95 2.01 3.29 -20.90
CA ARG A 95 2.26 2.20 -21.87
C ARG A 95 2.12 0.83 -21.23
N GLN A 96 2.56 0.66 -19.99
CA GLN A 96 2.40 -0.61 -19.28
C GLN A 96 0.93 -0.92 -18.97
N VAL A 97 0.14 0.06 -18.56
CA VAL A 97 -1.31 -0.13 -18.36
C VAL A 97 -2.00 -0.50 -19.68
N PHE A 98 -1.66 0.21 -20.76
CA PHE A 98 -2.16 -0.10 -22.10
C PHE A 98 -1.77 -1.52 -22.54
N ASN A 99 -0.54 -1.97 -22.25
CA ASN A 99 -0.08 -3.32 -22.59
C ASN A 99 -0.96 -4.41 -21.96
N ILE A 100 -1.40 -4.24 -20.70
CA ILE A 100 -2.32 -5.17 -20.03
C ILE A 100 -3.65 -5.26 -20.78
N LEU A 101 -4.24 -4.10 -21.10
CA LEU A 101 -5.52 -4.03 -21.82
C LEU A 101 -5.40 -4.63 -23.23
N TRP A 102 -4.33 -4.30 -23.95
CA TRP A 102 -4.07 -4.81 -25.29
C TRP A 102 -3.92 -6.34 -25.31
N ARG A 103 -3.16 -6.92 -24.35
CA ARG A 103 -3.00 -8.38 -24.24
C ARG A 103 -4.30 -9.10 -23.88
N ALA A 104 -5.21 -8.42 -23.19
CA ALA A 104 -6.53 -8.95 -22.87
C ALA A 104 -7.60 -8.63 -23.93
N ASP A 105 -7.24 -7.96 -25.04
CA ASP A 105 -8.18 -7.52 -26.08
C ASP A 105 -9.30 -6.61 -25.52
N ILE A 106 -8.92 -5.62 -24.70
CA ILE A 106 -9.82 -4.69 -24.03
C ILE A 106 -9.56 -3.26 -24.52
N ASP A 107 -10.62 -2.57 -24.93
CA ASP A 107 -10.54 -1.16 -25.31
C ASP A 107 -10.26 -0.26 -24.07
N PRO A 108 -9.32 0.70 -24.13
CA PRO A 108 -9.05 1.62 -23.02
C PRO A 108 -10.25 2.43 -22.52
N SER A 109 -11.28 2.63 -23.34
CA SER A 109 -12.54 3.27 -22.94
C SER A 109 -13.33 2.49 -21.89
N MET A 110 -13.01 1.20 -21.68
CA MET A 110 -13.59 0.39 -20.61
C MET A 110 -13.04 0.75 -19.21
N LEU A 111 -11.96 1.53 -19.13
CA LEU A 111 -11.49 2.08 -17.86
C LEU A 111 -12.52 3.07 -17.30
N GLN A 112 -12.97 2.81 -16.07
CA GLN A 112 -13.97 3.63 -15.36
C GLN A 112 -13.34 4.51 -14.28
N CYS A 113 -12.00 4.47 -14.11
CA CYS A 113 -11.32 5.46 -13.28
C CYS A 113 -11.38 6.83 -13.98
N PRO A 114 -11.45 7.94 -13.22
CA PRO A 114 -11.60 9.26 -13.82
C PRO A 114 -10.33 9.69 -14.57
N ILE A 115 -10.47 10.69 -15.44
CA ILE A 115 -9.32 11.36 -16.06
C ILE A 115 -8.76 12.35 -15.03
N PRO A 116 -7.46 12.29 -14.67
CA PRO A 116 -6.88 13.26 -13.74
C PRO A 116 -6.94 14.68 -14.30
N GLU A 117 -6.95 15.67 -13.40
CA GLU A 117 -6.86 17.07 -13.79
C GLU A 117 -5.59 17.34 -14.63
N GLY A 118 -5.76 18.08 -15.73
CA GLY A 118 -4.66 18.39 -16.66
C GLY A 118 -4.16 17.20 -17.49
N LYS A 119 -4.90 16.08 -17.54
CA LYS A 119 -4.59 14.89 -18.35
C LYS A 119 -5.69 14.63 -19.39
N HIS A 120 -5.44 13.68 -20.29
CA HIS A 120 -6.32 13.43 -21.45
C HIS A 120 -6.92 12.02 -21.49
N SER A 121 -6.47 11.12 -20.60
CA SER A 121 -6.91 9.71 -20.62
C SER A 121 -7.00 9.11 -19.22
N PRO A 122 -7.96 8.18 -18.98
CA PRO A 122 -8.02 7.36 -17.77
C PRO A 122 -6.74 6.56 -17.51
N LEU A 123 -5.97 6.22 -18.56
CA LEU A 123 -4.67 5.55 -18.45
C LEU A 123 -3.65 6.35 -17.62
N GLN A 124 -3.85 7.66 -17.50
CA GLN A 124 -2.96 8.54 -16.73
C GLN A 124 -3.37 8.61 -15.25
N TYR A 125 -4.51 8.01 -14.88
CA TYR A 125 -4.97 7.96 -13.50
C TYR A 125 -4.12 7.01 -12.68
N ASN A 126 -3.73 7.41 -11.47
CA ASN A 126 -2.79 6.67 -10.61
C ASN A 126 -3.27 5.26 -10.19
N CYS A 127 -4.54 4.94 -10.43
CA CYS A 127 -5.12 3.62 -10.20
C CYS A 127 -5.37 2.84 -11.49
N SER A 128 -5.08 3.37 -12.67
CA SER A 128 -5.47 2.74 -13.93
C SER A 128 -4.90 1.33 -14.11
N GLY A 129 -3.70 1.05 -13.55
CA GLY A 129 -3.15 -0.31 -13.48
C GLY A 129 -4.03 -1.32 -12.72
N LYS A 130 -4.54 -0.99 -11.53
CA LYS A 130 -5.46 -1.91 -10.81
C LYS A 130 -6.77 -2.11 -11.58
N HIS A 131 -7.23 -1.10 -12.32
CA HIS A 131 -8.42 -1.20 -13.15
C HIS A 131 -8.18 -2.12 -14.35
N ALA A 132 -7.03 -1.99 -15.03
CA ALA A 132 -6.64 -2.90 -16.10
C ALA A 132 -6.55 -4.35 -15.61
N GLY A 133 -5.98 -4.58 -14.42
CA GLY A 133 -5.97 -5.91 -13.79
C GLY A 133 -7.37 -6.47 -13.53
N MET A 134 -8.28 -5.67 -12.96
CA MET A 134 -9.68 -6.09 -12.75
C MET A 134 -10.39 -6.40 -14.07
N LEU A 135 -10.21 -5.57 -15.10
CA LEU A 135 -10.78 -5.79 -16.43
C LEU A 135 -10.24 -7.06 -17.09
N ALA A 136 -8.94 -7.34 -16.97
CA ALA A 136 -8.35 -8.57 -17.48
C ALA A 136 -8.97 -9.83 -16.82
N VAL A 137 -9.19 -9.79 -15.51
CA VAL A 137 -9.91 -10.87 -14.79
C VAL A 137 -11.34 -10.97 -15.31
N CYS A 138 -12.05 -9.86 -15.47
CA CYS A 138 -13.41 -9.85 -16.01
C CYS A 138 -13.46 -10.47 -17.41
N GLN A 139 -12.51 -10.12 -18.29
CA GLN A 139 -12.45 -10.65 -19.65
C GLN A 139 -12.24 -12.17 -19.64
N GLN A 140 -11.31 -12.65 -18.83
CA GLN A 140 -11.02 -14.09 -18.73
C GLN A 140 -12.26 -14.87 -18.23
N ARG A 141 -13.00 -14.29 -17.29
CA ARG A 141 -14.15 -14.92 -16.63
C ARG A 141 -15.49 -14.62 -17.32
N SER A 142 -15.47 -13.88 -18.42
CA SER A 142 -16.66 -13.38 -19.13
C SER A 142 -17.62 -12.62 -18.20
N TRP A 143 -17.08 -11.79 -17.31
CA TRP A 143 -17.84 -10.90 -16.44
C TRP A 143 -18.00 -9.51 -17.05
N SER A 144 -19.03 -8.79 -16.61
CA SER A 144 -19.38 -7.46 -17.10
C SER A 144 -18.24 -6.45 -16.90
N PHE A 145 -17.98 -5.65 -17.93
CA PHE A 145 -17.11 -4.47 -17.82
C PHE A 145 -17.86 -3.21 -17.37
N ASN A 146 -19.19 -3.20 -17.44
CA ASN A 146 -19.95 -1.97 -17.16
C ASN A 146 -20.16 -1.75 -15.65
N SER A 147 -20.03 -2.80 -14.85
CA SER A 147 -20.36 -2.78 -13.43
C SER A 147 -19.22 -3.26 -12.54
N TYR A 148 -17.98 -3.38 -13.04
CA TYR A 148 -16.88 -3.96 -12.26
C TYR A 148 -16.50 -3.18 -11.00
N LEU A 149 -16.91 -1.91 -10.88
CA LEU A 149 -16.72 -1.10 -9.67
C LEU A 149 -17.81 -1.33 -8.61
N GLN A 150 -18.94 -1.95 -8.96
CA GLN A 150 -20.02 -2.21 -8.02
C GLN A 150 -19.63 -3.30 -7.01
N ARG A 151 -19.97 -3.10 -5.74
CA ARG A 151 -19.57 -4.00 -4.63
C ARG A 151 -20.03 -5.45 -4.83
N ASN A 152 -21.19 -5.64 -5.43
CA ASN A 152 -21.78 -6.95 -5.73
C ASN A 152 -21.18 -7.60 -7.00
N HIS A 153 -20.37 -6.88 -7.77
CA HIS A 153 -19.74 -7.43 -8.96
C HIS A 153 -18.81 -8.61 -8.60
N PRO A 154 -18.78 -9.69 -9.40
CA PRO A 154 -17.95 -10.86 -9.11
C PRO A 154 -16.48 -10.55 -8.83
N VAL A 155 -15.86 -9.62 -9.56
CA VAL A 155 -14.46 -9.22 -9.31
C VAL A 155 -14.25 -8.55 -7.95
N GLN A 156 -15.20 -7.73 -7.48
CA GLN A 156 -15.11 -7.08 -6.17
C GLN A 156 -15.32 -8.09 -5.05
N ARG A 157 -16.26 -9.03 -5.24
CA ARG A 157 -16.46 -10.16 -4.31
C ARG A 157 -15.24 -11.07 -4.24
N LEU A 158 -14.58 -11.33 -5.37
CA LEU A 158 -13.33 -12.09 -5.41
C LEU A 158 -12.22 -11.38 -4.62
N ILE A 159 -12.02 -10.08 -4.85
CA ILE A 159 -11.03 -9.28 -4.13
C ILE A 159 -11.32 -9.28 -2.63
N LEU A 160 -12.56 -8.97 -2.23
CA LEU A 160 -12.96 -8.96 -0.84
C LEU A 160 -12.79 -10.34 -0.19
N GLY A 161 -13.16 -11.41 -0.90
CA GLY A 161 -12.98 -12.79 -0.44
C GLY A 161 -11.51 -13.11 -0.15
N LYS A 162 -10.57 -12.63 -0.97
CA LYS A 162 -9.13 -12.81 -0.72
C LYS A 162 -8.64 -12.05 0.51
N VAL A 163 -9.10 -10.81 0.70
CA VAL A 163 -8.75 -10.02 1.90
C VAL A 163 -9.37 -10.65 3.17
N ALA A 164 -10.60 -11.12 3.09
CA ALA A 164 -11.32 -11.83 4.14
C ALA A 164 -10.63 -13.14 4.56
N GLU A 165 -10.18 -13.92 3.57
CA GLU A 165 -9.41 -15.16 3.77
C GLU A 165 -8.11 -14.88 4.55
N LEU A 166 -7.35 -13.86 4.14
CA LEU A 166 -6.09 -13.48 4.80
C LEU A 166 -6.31 -13.00 6.23
N LEU A 167 -7.35 -12.20 6.48
CA LEU A 167 -7.67 -11.70 7.82
C LEU A 167 -8.46 -12.68 8.68
N ARG A 168 -8.85 -13.84 8.13
CA ARG A 168 -9.69 -14.85 8.80
C ARG A 168 -10.97 -14.23 9.38
N MET A 169 -11.58 -13.34 8.62
CA MET A 169 -12.77 -12.57 9.00
C MET A 169 -13.83 -12.71 7.90
N PRO A 170 -15.12 -12.86 8.23
CA PRO A 170 -16.19 -12.89 7.23
C PRO A 170 -16.19 -11.63 6.36
N ALA A 171 -16.46 -11.80 5.06
CA ALA A 171 -16.47 -10.71 4.09
C ALA A 171 -17.54 -9.64 4.44
N GLU A 172 -18.62 -10.07 5.08
CA GLU A 172 -19.76 -9.24 5.49
C GLU A 172 -19.41 -8.24 6.61
N GLU A 173 -18.34 -8.49 7.36
CA GLU A 173 -17.89 -7.61 8.45
C GLU A 173 -17.09 -6.39 7.94
N PHE A 174 -16.67 -6.39 6.67
CA PHE A 174 -15.93 -5.27 6.11
C PHE A 174 -16.84 -4.09 5.78
N ILE A 175 -16.59 -2.97 6.48
CA ILE A 175 -17.19 -1.69 6.13
C ILE A 175 -16.52 -1.15 4.87
N SER A 176 -17.30 -0.89 3.83
CA SER A 176 -16.81 -0.43 2.53
C SER A 176 -17.34 0.95 2.12
N ALA A 177 -16.51 1.71 1.42
CA ALA A 177 -16.81 2.98 0.77
C ALA A 177 -16.29 2.97 -0.68
N HIS A 178 -16.64 3.97 -1.48
CA HIS A 178 -15.98 4.20 -2.77
C HIS A 178 -14.72 5.04 -2.57
N ASP A 179 -13.63 4.63 -3.22
CA ASP A 179 -12.40 5.42 -3.34
C ASP A 179 -12.54 6.43 -4.50
N ASP A 180 -11.61 7.37 -4.64
CA ASP A 180 -11.66 8.46 -5.65
C ASP A 180 -11.61 7.91 -7.09
N CYS A 181 -11.12 6.69 -7.27
CA CYS A 181 -11.12 5.97 -8.54
C CYS A 181 -12.45 5.28 -8.88
N GLY A 182 -13.42 5.32 -7.95
CA GLY A 182 -14.71 4.63 -8.03
C GLY A 182 -14.72 3.18 -7.52
N ALA A 183 -13.57 2.52 -7.34
CA ALA A 183 -13.52 1.16 -6.80
C ALA A 183 -13.77 1.13 -5.27
N PRO A 184 -14.24 0.00 -4.70
CA PRO A 184 -14.37 -0.16 -3.25
C PRO A 184 -13.04 0.00 -2.49
N THR A 185 -13.12 0.61 -1.31
CA THR A 185 -12.08 0.64 -0.28
C THR A 185 -12.68 0.27 1.08
N TYR A 186 -11.87 -0.31 1.97
CA TYR A 186 -12.34 -0.87 3.23
C TYR A 186 -11.82 -0.08 4.43
N PHE A 187 -12.69 0.10 5.42
CA PHE A 187 -12.35 0.68 6.71
C PHE A 187 -11.79 -0.42 7.61
N MET A 188 -10.50 -0.32 7.92
CA MET A 188 -9.74 -1.38 8.59
C MET A 188 -8.97 -0.82 9.78
N GLN A 189 -8.79 -1.63 10.80
CA GLN A 189 -7.90 -1.31 11.92
C GLN A 189 -6.43 -1.39 11.48
N LEU A 190 -5.56 -0.58 12.08
CA LEU A 190 -4.13 -0.64 11.81
C LEU A 190 -3.53 -2.03 12.05
N GLY A 191 -3.95 -2.73 13.11
CA GLY A 191 -3.53 -4.11 13.34
C GLY A 191 -3.89 -5.06 12.19
N GLN A 192 -5.05 -4.88 11.54
CA GLN A 192 -5.45 -5.65 10.36
C GLN A 192 -4.58 -5.30 9.15
N MET A 193 -4.31 -4.01 8.92
CA MET A 193 -3.40 -3.57 7.84
C MET A 193 -1.99 -4.12 8.03
N ALA A 194 -1.45 -4.05 9.26
CA ALA A 194 -0.13 -4.57 9.60
C ALA A 194 -0.08 -6.10 9.41
N THR A 195 -1.13 -6.82 9.80
CA THR A 195 -1.25 -8.27 9.59
C THR A 195 -1.25 -8.63 8.11
N LEU A 196 -1.98 -7.89 7.26
CA LEU A 196 -1.96 -8.11 5.82
C LEU A 196 -0.54 -8.00 5.24
N TYR A 197 0.22 -6.99 5.67
CA TYR A 197 1.60 -6.82 5.21
C TYR A 197 2.55 -7.87 5.79
N ALA A 198 2.33 -8.32 7.03
CA ALA A 198 3.07 -9.43 7.62
C ALA A 198 2.87 -10.73 6.82
N LEU A 199 1.63 -11.02 6.41
CA LEU A 199 1.29 -12.12 5.51
C LEU A 199 1.90 -11.93 4.11
N LEU A 200 1.91 -10.71 3.58
CA LEU A 200 2.57 -10.40 2.31
C LEU A 200 4.09 -10.69 2.36
N ALA A 201 4.71 -10.53 3.54
CA ALA A 201 6.11 -10.89 3.78
C ALA A 201 6.36 -12.38 4.07
N SER A 202 5.31 -13.15 4.37
CA SER A 202 5.41 -14.59 4.62
C SER A 202 5.68 -15.33 3.30
N ARG A 203 6.59 -16.31 3.33
CA ARG A 203 6.98 -17.10 2.15
C ARG A 203 6.03 -18.28 1.86
N ASP A 204 4.87 -18.30 2.52
CA ASP A 204 3.95 -19.44 2.51
C ASP A 204 2.92 -19.38 1.37
N ASN A 205 2.99 -18.35 0.53
CA ASN A 205 2.03 -18.14 -0.56
C ASN A 205 2.72 -17.65 -1.84
N LEU A 206 2.73 -18.50 -2.87
CA LEU A 206 3.40 -18.24 -4.15
C LEU A 206 2.80 -17.04 -4.91
N ASP A 207 1.50 -16.78 -4.78
CA ASP A 207 0.84 -15.63 -5.40
C ASP A 207 1.33 -14.32 -4.78
N MET A 208 1.38 -14.25 -3.44
CA MET A 208 1.92 -13.10 -2.72
C MET A 208 3.41 -12.91 -2.98
N GLU A 209 4.19 -14.00 -3.02
CA GLU A 209 5.61 -13.95 -3.36
C GLU A 209 5.83 -13.34 -4.76
N ARG A 210 5.02 -13.73 -5.75
CA ARG A 210 5.08 -13.14 -7.10
C ARG A 210 4.73 -11.65 -7.10
N ILE A 211 3.73 -11.24 -6.33
CA ILE A 211 3.34 -9.83 -6.18
C ILE A 211 4.48 -9.01 -5.55
N VAL A 212 5.05 -9.51 -4.47
CA VAL A 212 6.21 -8.89 -3.80
C VAL A 212 7.37 -8.76 -4.76
N ARG A 213 7.74 -9.85 -5.45
CA ARG A 213 8.82 -9.87 -6.44
C ARG A 213 8.60 -8.82 -7.52
N ALA A 214 7.40 -8.76 -8.09
CA ALA A 214 7.03 -7.77 -9.08
C ALA A 214 7.23 -6.34 -8.56
N MET A 215 6.76 -6.05 -7.34
CA MET A 215 6.89 -4.73 -6.74
C MET A 215 8.35 -4.34 -6.45
N THR A 216 9.16 -5.25 -5.89
CA THR A 216 10.55 -4.97 -5.50
C THR A 216 11.50 -4.92 -6.69
N HIS A 217 11.23 -5.67 -7.77
CA HIS A 217 12.03 -5.61 -9.01
C HIS A 217 11.63 -4.46 -9.93
N HIS A 218 10.38 -3.97 -9.84
CA HIS A 218 9.89 -2.84 -10.63
C HIS A 218 9.29 -1.71 -9.77
N PRO A 219 10.04 -1.18 -8.78
CA PRO A 219 9.50 -0.21 -7.82
C PRO A 219 9.07 1.11 -8.49
N THR A 220 9.72 1.49 -9.59
CA THR A 220 9.33 2.66 -10.41
C THR A 220 7.97 2.51 -11.07
N MET A 221 7.53 1.29 -11.38
CA MET A 221 6.18 1.06 -11.87
C MET A 221 5.16 1.25 -10.74
N VAL A 222 5.52 0.94 -9.49
CA VAL A 222 4.63 1.03 -8.33
C VAL A 222 4.35 2.48 -7.92
N ALA A 223 5.38 3.32 -7.76
CA ALA A 223 5.19 4.71 -7.29
C ALA A 223 5.81 5.77 -8.22
N GLY A 224 6.85 5.42 -8.98
CA GLY A 224 7.62 6.36 -9.81
C GLY A 224 8.92 6.80 -9.14
N ASP A 225 9.86 7.33 -9.92
CA ASP A 225 11.17 7.74 -9.40
C ASP A 225 11.07 8.84 -8.34
N GLY A 226 11.91 8.74 -7.30
CA GLY A 226 11.97 9.71 -6.20
C GLY A 226 10.81 9.63 -5.21
N GLU A 227 9.80 8.79 -5.43
CA GLU A 227 8.76 8.52 -4.43
C GLU A 227 9.25 7.57 -3.34
N PHE A 228 8.79 7.79 -2.11
CA PHE A 228 9.25 7.06 -0.93
C PHE A 228 9.18 5.53 -1.08
N ASP A 229 8.08 5.00 -1.62
CA ASP A 229 7.93 3.55 -1.83
C ASP A 229 9.01 3.01 -2.78
N THR A 230 9.34 3.77 -3.83
CA THR A 230 10.34 3.38 -4.82
C THR A 230 11.73 3.37 -4.20
N GLU A 231 12.11 4.46 -3.54
CA GLU A 231 13.44 4.62 -2.97
C GLU A 231 13.68 3.67 -1.79
N LEU A 232 12.66 3.43 -0.96
CA LEU A 232 12.77 2.45 0.12
C LEU A 232 12.99 1.02 -0.41
N MET A 233 12.23 0.59 -1.43
CA MET A 233 12.42 -0.74 -2.02
C MET A 233 13.78 -0.88 -2.73
N ARG A 234 14.28 0.19 -3.37
CA ARG A 234 15.62 0.21 -4.00
C ARG A 234 16.73 0.12 -2.96
N LEU A 235 16.71 1.00 -1.96
CA LEU A 235 17.78 1.12 -0.96
C LEU A 235 17.83 -0.08 -0.01
N SER A 236 16.71 -0.74 0.22
CA SER A 236 16.66 -2.00 0.98
C SER A 236 16.96 -3.24 0.15
N GLU A 237 17.37 -3.08 -1.13
CA GLU A 237 17.69 -4.17 -2.04
C GLU A 237 16.58 -5.24 -2.14
N GLY A 238 15.33 -4.80 -2.01
CA GLY A 238 14.16 -5.68 -2.02
C GLY A 238 13.99 -6.53 -0.77
N GLU A 239 14.60 -6.20 0.38
CA GLU A 239 14.27 -6.78 1.68
C GLU A 239 12.97 -6.21 2.29
N LEU A 240 12.58 -5.01 1.84
CA LEU A 240 11.33 -4.37 2.23
C LEU A 240 10.42 -4.20 1.02
N VAL A 241 9.12 -4.42 1.22
CA VAL A 241 8.07 -3.98 0.30
C VAL A 241 7.28 -2.84 0.94
N SER A 242 7.09 -1.75 0.21
CA SER A 242 6.42 -0.55 0.72
C SER A 242 5.30 -0.15 -0.21
N LYS A 243 4.15 0.20 0.37
CA LYS A 243 3.03 0.73 -0.42
C LYS A 243 2.24 1.76 0.36
N SER A 244 2.20 2.95 -0.23
CA SER A 244 1.52 4.12 0.32
C SER A 244 0.00 4.09 0.10
N GLY A 245 -0.74 4.58 1.08
CA GLY A 245 -2.16 4.94 0.98
C GLY A 245 -2.36 6.46 1.12
N SER A 246 -3.46 6.99 0.58
CA SER A 246 -3.85 8.39 0.81
C SER A 246 -4.21 8.63 2.29
N GLU A 247 -4.43 9.88 2.68
CA GLU A 247 -4.89 10.22 4.05
C GLU A 247 -3.98 9.63 5.15
N GLY A 248 -2.67 9.82 5.01
CA GLY A 248 -1.71 9.49 6.08
C GLY A 248 -1.39 8.00 6.26
N ILE A 249 -1.85 7.12 5.37
CA ILE A 249 -1.56 5.69 5.43
C ILE A 249 -0.21 5.36 4.78
N GLN A 250 0.59 4.55 5.47
CA GLN A 250 1.78 3.90 4.93
C GLN A 250 1.84 2.48 5.48
N CYS A 251 2.08 1.49 4.63
CA CYS A 251 2.25 0.11 5.05
C CYS A 251 3.51 -0.49 4.43
N ILE A 252 4.25 -1.26 5.22
CA ILE A 252 5.58 -1.78 4.89
C ILE A 252 5.69 -3.20 5.43
N ALA A 253 6.33 -4.11 4.69
CA ALA A 253 6.61 -5.46 5.19
C ALA A 253 8.11 -5.78 5.14
N ARG A 254 8.59 -6.51 6.15
CA ARG A 254 9.95 -7.06 6.24
C ARG A 254 9.95 -8.49 5.72
N LEU A 255 10.45 -8.67 4.51
CA LEU A 255 10.39 -9.93 3.80
C LEU A 255 11.28 -10.98 4.47
N GLY A 256 10.79 -12.22 4.55
CA GLY A 256 11.52 -13.33 5.20
C GLY A 256 11.38 -13.38 6.72
N GLU A 257 10.99 -12.29 7.39
CA GLU A 257 10.70 -12.27 8.83
C GLU A 257 9.20 -12.33 9.14
N GLY A 258 8.33 -12.20 8.14
CA GLY A 258 6.88 -12.26 8.33
C GLY A 258 6.36 -11.11 9.20
N LEU A 259 6.98 -9.93 9.10
CA LEU A 259 6.58 -8.75 9.87
C LEU A 259 5.97 -7.69 8.97
N GLY A 260 4.90 -7.06 9.45
CA GLY A 260 4.21 -5.98 8.77
C GLY A 260 4.02 -4.78 9.66
N LEU A 261 4.20 -3.60 9.09
CA LEU A 261 4.06 -2.29 9.72
C LEU A 261 2.92 -1.54 9.04
N ALA A 262 2.02 -0.96 9.83
CA ALA A 262 1.02 -0.01 9.36
C ALA A 262 1.11 1.29 10.15
N ILE A 263 1.10 2.42 9.44
CA ILE A 263 1.19 3.78 9.99
C ILE A 263 -0.04 4.56 9.54
N LYS A 264 -0.65 5.30 10.47
CA LYS A 264 -1.66 6.32 10.19
C LYS A 264 -1.29 7.63 10.87
N VAL A 265 -0.98 8.63 10.05
CA VAL A 265 -0.95 10.03 10.49
C VAL A 265 -2.39 10.52 10.58
N LEU A 266 -2.83 10.95 11.76
CA LEU A 266 -4.25 11.17 12.04
C LEU A 266 -4.86 12.26 11.15
N ASP A 267 -4.13 13.33 10.89
CA ASP A 267 -4.55 14.45 10.02
C ASP A 267 -4.35 14.22 8.52
N GLY A 268 -3.81 13.05 8.14
CA GLY A 268 -3.63 12.67 6.74
C GLY A 268 -2.34 13.17 6.08
N ALA A 269 -1.47 13.89 6.78
CA ALA A 269 -0.31 14.53 6.18
C ALA A 269 0.71 13.55 5.57
N LYS A 270 0.97 13.69 4.26
CA LYS A 270 1.96 12.88 3.50
C LYS A 270 3.38 13.02 4.05
N ARG A 271 3.78 14.23 4.47
CA ARG A 271 5.14 14.49 4.96
C ARG A 271 5.45 13.76 6.27
N ALA A 272 4.48 13.71 7.17
CA ALA A 272 4.65 13.09 8.49
C ALA A 272 4.81 11.57 8.39
N LYS A 273 4.07 10.92 7.48
CA LYS A 273 4.12 9.45 7.38
C LYS A 273 5.48 8.92 6.92
N TYR A 274 6.20 9.67 6.08
CA TYR A 274 7.55 9.30 5.64
C TYR A 274 8.58 9.46 6.74
N ALA A 275 8.52 10.57 7.49
CA ALA A 275 9.36 10.77 8.66
C ALA A 275 9.16 9.65 9.69
N VAL A 276 7.91 9.30 10.00
CA VAL A 276 7.62 8.18 10.93
C VAL A 276 8.08 6.84 10.39
N ALA A 277 7.90 6.56 9.08
CA ALA A 277 8.38 5.33 8.49
C ALA A 277 9.90 5.18 8.67
N ILE A 278 10.68 6.21 8.33
CA ILE A 278 12.15 6.19 8.49
C ILE A 278 12.53 5.97 9.95
N HIS A 279 11.90 6.71 10.87
CA HIS A 279 12.15 6.62 12.31
C HIS A 279 11.90 5.20 12.85
N ILE A 280 10.75 4.60 12.52
CA ILE A 280 10.38 3.25 12.96
C ILE A 280 11.29 2.20 12.33
N LEU A 281 11.55 2.29 11.03
CA LEU A 281 12.41 1.31 10.35
C LEU A 281 13.83 1.32 10.92
N LYS A 282 14.35 2.49 11.28
CA LYS A 282 15.63 2.63 12.00
C LYS A 282 15.55 2.04 13.41
N GLN A 283 14.50 2.35 14.17
CA GLN A 283 14.28 1.80 15.53
C GLN A 283 14.25 0.27 15.52
N MET A 284 13.56 -0.32 14.55
CA MET A 284 13.40 -1.78 14.40
C MET A 284 14.60 -2.46 13.76
N GLY A 285 15.60 -1.71 13.28
CA GLY A 285 16.75 -2.26 12.56
C GLY A 285 16.42 -2.81 11.16
N TRP A 286 15.29 -2.43 10.57
CA TRP A 286 14.87 -2.87 9.23
C TRP A 286 15.63 -2.17 8.10
N ILE A 287 16.26 -1.04 8.41
CA ILE A 287 17.16 -0.31 7.52
C ILE A 287 18.45 0.04 8.28
N SER A 288 19.56 0.09 7.55
CA SER A 288 20.85 0.51 8.11
C SER A 288 20.85 2.01 8.44
N PRO A 289 21.74 2.48 9.33
CA PRO A 289 21.90 3.91 9.59
C PRO A 289 22.15 4.73 8.32
N THR A 290 22.93 4.21 7.38
CA THR A 290 23.21 4.86 6.09
C THR A 290 21.96 5.02 5.23
N ILE A 291 21.14 3.97 5.10
CA ILE A 291 19.85 4.06 4.38
C ILE A 291 18.93 5.07 5.06
N ALA A 292 18.86 5.05 6.40
CA ALA A 292 18.06 5.99 7.15
C ALA A 292 18.50 7.45 6.93
N GLU A 293 19.81 7.72 6.87
CA GLU A 293 20.36 9.05 6.56
C GLU A 293 19.98 9.50 5.14
N THR A 294 20.21 8.67 4.12
CA THR A 294 19.84 9.00 2.72
C THR A 294 18.34 9.30 2.57
N LEU A 295 17.48 8.49 3.21
CA LEU A 295 16.04 8.74 3.20
C LEU A 295 15.67 10.01 3.97
N SER A 296 16.34 10.29 5.10
CA SER A 296 16.08 11.49 5.91
C SER A 296 16.42 12.78 5.14
N GLU A 297 17.56 12.80 4.43
CA GLU A 297 17.96 13.94 3.60
C GLU A 297 16.90 14.27 2.54
N THR A 298 16.29 13.24 1.96
CA THR A 298 15.31 13.38 0.88
C THR A 298 13.91 13.73 1.39
N TYR A 299 13.46 13.09 2.48
CA TYR A 299 12.04 13.12 2.89
C TYR A 299 11.77 13.88 4.20
N MET A 300 12.79 14.12 5.03
CA MET A 300 12.65 14.83 6.30
C MET A 300 13.14 16.28 6.22
N THR A 301 13.93 16.63 5.22
CA THR A 301 14.38 18.01 4.97
C THR A 301 13.58 18.65 3.83
N GLN A 302 12.92 19.78 4.08
CA GLN A 302 12.06 20.47 3.11
C GLN A 302 12.65 21.83 2.70
N GLY A 303 13.68 21.80 1.86
CA GLY A 303 14.48 22.98 1.53
C GLY A 303 15.41 23.38 2.67
N ASN A 304 15.93 24.61 2.63
CA ASN A 304 17.08 24.99 3.47
C ASN A 304 16.73 25.26 4.95
N PHE A 305 15.45 25.52 5.25
CA PHE A 305 15.04 26.08 6.55
C PHE A 305 13.96 25.25 7.26
N LYS A 306 13.52 24.14 6.68
CA LYS A 306 12.47 23.30 7.24
C LYS A 306 12.92 21.86 7.38
N ARG A 307 12.61 21.26 8.53
CA ARG A 307 12.85 19.84 8.77
C ARG A 307 11.75 19.20 9.62
N LEU A 308 11.65 17.88 9.58
CA LEU A 308 10.74 17.09 10.40
C LEU A 308 11.52 16.39 11.51
N ASP A 309 11.08 16.57 12.74
CA ASP A 309 11.60 15.84 13.91
C ASP A 309 10.51 14.88 14.41
N VAL A 310 10.87 13.61 14.65
CA VAL A 310 9.94 12.59 15.16
C VAL A 310 10.21 12.38 16.65
N VAL A 311 9.15 12.39 17.46
CA VAL A 311 9.22 12.24 18.92
C VAL A 311 8.40 11.02 19.34
N GLY A 312 8.97 10.22 20.23
CA GLY A 312 8.40 8.96 20.72
C GLY A 312 9.03 7.73 20.06
N GLU A 313 8.53 6.56 20.44
CA GLU A 313 9.05 5.26 19.98
C GLU A 313 7.93 4.21 19.95
N LEU A 314 8.11 3.16 19.17
CA LEU A 314 7.29 1.95 19.31
C LEU A 314 7.55 1.31 20.67
N SER A 315 6.49 0.94 21.37
CA SER A 315 6.54 0.16 22.61
C SER A 315 6.24 -1.31 22.32
N LEU A 316 7.06 -2.22 22.86
CA LEU A 316 6.76 -3.66 22.86
C LEU A 316 5.55 -3.95 23.75
N LEU A 317 4.75 -4.94 23.35
CA LEU A 317 3.54 -5.38 24.05
C LEU A 317 3.72 -6.70 24.80
#